data_AF-A0A9D4PLA0-F1
#
_entry.id   AF-A0A9D4PLA0-F1
#
_cell.length_a   1.000
_cell.length_b   1.000
_cell.length_c   1.000
_cell.angle_alpha   90.00
_cell.angle_beta   90.00
_cell.angle_gamma   90.00
#
_symmetry.space_group_name_H-M   'P 1'
#
loop_
_entity.id
_entity.type
_entity.pdbx_description
1 polymer ?
#
loop_
_entity_poly.entity_id
_entity_poly.type
_entity_poly.pdbx_seq_one_letter_code
_entity_poly.pdbx_strand_id
1 'polypeptide(L)'
;MYHINAPTSVRLGTFGVEVAVATVHTYSELRHQGYDTSALDAFHRCFYAAVKDERPEEDGPEWRQQVLKSSIYGAALDVALSVLKEVPSFDEERLHDVPLSGHQLFYVVQCYTHCGEDDGPVVCNEPLRHSEDFANTFSCSAKSNMRSKYQCKTLF
;
A
#
# COMPACT_ATOMS: atom_id res chain seq x y z
N MET A 1 -19.88 -3.49 0.99
CA MET A 1 -20.80 -4.13 0.02
C MET A 1 -19.94 -4.66 -1.13
N TYR A 2 -19.97 -5.97 -1.43
CA TYR A 2 -19.12 -6.58 -2.46
C TYR A 2 -19.85 -6.60 -3.80
N HIS A 3 -19.26 -6.02 -4.85
CA HIS A 3 -19.85 -5.99 -6.19
C HIS A 3 -19.05 -6.89 -7.13
N ILE A 4 -19.57 -8.10 -7.39
CA ILE A 4 -18.93 -9.10 -8.29
C ILE A 4 -18.62 -8.51 -9.67
N ASN A 5 -19.48 -7.59 -10.14
CA ASN A 5 -19.40 -6.96 -11.46
C ASN A 5 -18.57 -5.66 -11.49
N ALA A 6 -17.95 -5.25 -10.38
CA ALA A 6 -17.06 -4.10 -10.39
C ALA A 6 -15.76 -4.42 -11.16
N PRO A 7 -15.13 -3.42 -11.78
CA PRO A 7 -13.80 -3.59 -12.37
C PRO A 7 -12.83 -4.23 -11.40
N THR A 8 -11.92 -5.02 -11.92
CA THR A 8 -10.85 -5.70 -11.19
C THR A 8 -9.98 -4.72 -10.43
N SER A 9 -9.74 -3.51 -10.96
CA SER A 9 -9.09 -2.40 -10.25
C SER A 9 -9.80 -2.01 -8.95
N VAL A 10 -11.13 -1.94 -8.98
CA VAL A 10 -11.95 -1.65 -7.80
C VAL A 10 -11.94 -2.84 -6.83
N ARG A 11 -12.08 -4.07 -7.33
CA ARG A 11 -12.13 -5.27 -6.48
C ARG A 11 -10.79 -5.54 -5.79
N LEU A 12 -9.67 -5.44 -6.53
CA LEU A 12 -8.34 -5.59 -5.96
C LEU A 12 -7.99 -4.44 -5.03
N GLY A 13 -8.31 -3.19 -5.42
CA GLY A 13 -8.07 -2.02 -4.61
C GLY A 13 -8.94 -1.91 -3.37
N THR A 14 -10.01 -2.71 -3.23
CA THR A 14 -10.80 -2.78 -1.99
C THR A 14 -10.47 -4.06 -1.21
N PHE A 15 -10.83 -5.21 -1.77
CA PHE A 15 -10.73 -6.50 -1.07
C PHE A 15 -9.37 -7.16 -1.25
N GLY A 16 -8.73 -6.99 -2.40
CA GLY A 16 -7.43 -7.60 -2.69
C GLY A 16 -6.35 -7.16 -1.71
N VAL A 17 -6.26 -5.84 -1.45
CA VAL A 17 -5.31 -5.30 -0.47
C VAL A 17 -5.64 -5.77 0.95
N GLU A 18 -6.90 -5.76 1.37
CA GLU A 18 -7.29 -6.24 2.71
C GLU A 18 -6.99 -7.74 2.93
N VAL A 19 -7.18 -8.58 1.91
CA VAL A 19 -6.75 -9.99 1.96
C VAL A 19 -5.23 -10.10 2.07
N ALA A 20 -4.49 -9.26 1.33
CA ALA A 20 -3.03 -9.20 1.45
C ALA A 20 -2.58 -8.71 2.83
N VAL A 21 -3.27 -7.74 3.44
CA VAL A 21 -3.03 -7.28 4.82
C VAL A 21 -3.17 -8.43 5.81
N ALA A 22 -4.27 -9.20 5.73
CA ALA A 22 -4.47 -10.37 6.56
C ALA A 22 -3.36 -11.43 6.37
N THR A 23 -2.88 -11.59 5.13
CA THR A 23 -1.77 -12.49 4.80
C THR A 23 -0.45 -12.03 5.43
N VAL A 24 -0.13 -10.73 5.33
CA VAL A 24 1.08 -10.14 5.93
C VAL A 24 1.04 -10.25 7.45
N HIS A 25 -0.11 -9.99 8.08
CA HIS A 25 -0.31 -10.21 9.51
C HIS A 25 -0.02 -11.65 9.92
N THR A 26 -0.63 -12.61 9.21
CA THR A 26 -0.43 -14.04 9.48
C THR A 26 1.05 -14.41 9.35
N TYR A 27 1.72 -13.92 8.31
CA TYR A 27 3.16 -14.17 8.11
C TYR A 27 4.01 -13.57 9.24
N SER A 28 3.66 -12.38 9.75
CA SER A 28 4.33 -11.78 10.91
C SER A 28 4.20 -12.63 12.18
N GLU A 29 3.06 -13.31 12.37
CA GLU A 29 2.84 -14.17 13.55
C GLU A 29 3.66 -15.46 13.50
N LEU A 30 3.97 -15.97 12.29
CA LEU A 30 4.80 -17.17 12.11
C LEU A 30 6.20 -17.02 12.71
N ARG A 31 6.68 -15.80 12.94
CA ARG A 31 7.92 -15.52 13.69
C ARG A 31 7.91 -16.18 15.07
N HIS A 32 6.78 -16.14 15.78
CA HIS A 32 6.66 -16.76 17.11
C HIS A 32 6.70 -18.29 17.06
N GLN A 33 6.47 -18.86 15.88
CA GLN A 33 6.55 -20.30 15.63
C GLN A 33 7.91 -20.73 15.04
N GLY A 34 8.86 -19.79 14.92
CA GLY A 34 10.23 -20.06 14.44
C GLY A 34 10.41 -20.06 12.93
N TYR A 35 9.41 -19.62 12.16
CA TYR A 35 9.57 -19.43 10.72
C TYR A 35 10.40 -18.18 10.40
N ASP A 36 11.16 -18.25 9.31
CA ASP A 36 11.92 -17.12 8.80
C ASP A 36 10.97 -16.06 8.23
N THR A 37 11.01 -14.88 8.85
CA THR A 37 10.25 -13.68 8.49
C THR A 37 11.19 -12.49 8.23
N SER A 38 12.49 -12.75 8.08
CA SER A 38 13.55 -11.74 8.01
C SER A 38 13.36 -10.71 6.90
N ALA A 39 12.79 -11.11 5.77
CA ALA A 39 12.47 -10.21 4.66
C ALA A 39 11.38 -9.19 5.03
N LEU A 40 10.30 -9.64 5.67
CA LEU A 40 9.23 -8.75 6.14
C LEU A 40 9.74 -7.83 7.26
N ASP A 41 10.52 -8.38 8.19
CA ASP A 41 11.20 -7.64 9.25
C ASP A 41 12.13 -6.54 8.70
N ALA A 42 12.87 -6.84 7.62
CA ALA A 42 13.74 -5.87 6.96
C ALA A 42 12.94 -4.76 6.28
N PHE A 43 11.82 -5.11 5.63
CA PHE A 43 10.89 -4.14 5.06
C PHE A 43 10.33 -3.19 6.12
N HIS A 44 9.80 -3.70 7.24
CA HIS A 44 9.25 -2.87 8.32
C HIS A 44 10.30 -1.91 8.89
N ARG A 45 11.55 -2.38 9.07
CA ARG A 45 12.66 -1.52 9.52
C ARG A 45 13.01 -0.43 8.51
N CYS A 46 13.07 -0.76 7.22
CA CYS A 46 13.28 0.22 6.16
C CYS A 46 12.19 1.29 6.20
N PHE A 47 10.93 0.86 6.19
CA PHE A 47 9.76 1.73 6.13
C PHE A 47 9.75 2.69 7.33
N TYR A 48 9.89 2.15 8.54
CA TYR A 48 9.91 2.96 9.76
C TYR A 48 11.07 3.96 9.77
N ALA A 49 12.28 3.53 9.36
CA ALA A 49 13.43 4.43 9.29
C ALA A 49 13.22 5.56 8.29
N ALA A 50 12.63 5.25 7.13
CA ALA A 50 12.34 6.23 6.09
C ALA A 50 11.32 7.28 6.53
N VAL A 51 10.20 6.84 7.12
CA VAL A 51 9.17 7.76 7.64
C VAL A 51 9.74 8.62 8.77
N LYS A 52 10.55 8.03 9.66
CA LYS A 52 11.20 8.77 10.75
C LYS A 52 12.19 9.83 10.27
N ASP A 53 12.95 9.55 9.21
CA ASP A 53 13.89 10.52 8.63
C ASP A 53 13.15 11.69 7.94
N GLU A 54 12.03 11.39 7.28
CA GLU A 54 11.26 12.40 6.54
C GLU A 54 10.32 13.22 7.42
N ARG A 55 9.89 12.69 8.57
CA ARG A 55 8.93 13.31 9.51
C ARG A 55 9.36 13.11 10.98
N PRO A 56 10.55 13.60 11.39
CA PRO A 56 11.09 13.36 12.72
C PRO A 56 10.27 14.01 13.85
N GLU A 57 9.52 15.08 13.55
CA GLU A 57 8.71 15.84 14.48
C GLU A 57 7.46 15.09 14.99
N GLU A 58 7.10 13.97 14.35
CA GLU A 58 5.88 13.22 14.66
C GLU A 58 6.13 11.96 15.52
N ASP A 59 7.36 11.71 16.01
CA ASP A 59 7.79 10.45 16.67
C ASP A 59 7.20 10.19 18.09
N GLY A 60 5.88 10.21 18.23
CA GLY A 60 5.12 9.80 19.41
C GLY A 60 4.61 8.35 19.36
N PRO A 61 4.17 7.75 20.48
CA PRO A 61 3.73 6.35 20.54
C PRO A 61 2.58 6.02 19.57
N GLU A 62 1.60 6.91 19.43
CA GLU A 62 0.47 6.75 18.52
C GLU A 62 0.91 6.76 17.06
N TRP A 63 1.75 7.74 16.69
CA TRP A 63 2.36 7.81 15.36
C TRP A 63 3.13 6.53 15.02
N ARG A 64 3.92 5.99 15.95
CA ARG A 64 4.65 4.73 15.73
C ARG A 64 3.72 3.56 15.41
N GLN A 65 2.55 3.50 16.05
CA GLN A 65 1.54 2.48 15.74
C GLN A 65 0.94 2.69 14.35
N GLN A 66 0.65 3.95 13.97
CA GLN A 66 0.14 4.28 12.64
C GLN A 66 1.17 3.96 11.54
N VAL A 67 2.45 4.24 11.77
CA VAL A 67 3.55 3.88 10.84
C VAL A 67 3.71 2.36 10.73
N LEU A 68 3.61 1.63 11.84
CA LEU A 68 3.63 0.16 11.81
C LEU A 68 2.45 -0.38 10.99
N LYS A 69 1.22 0.08 11.26
CA LYS A 69 0.04 -0.30 10.47
C LYS A 69 0.26 0.03 8.99
N SER A 70 0.73 1.24 8.68
CA SER A 70 1.02 1.67 7.32
C SER A 70 2.06 0.78 6.64
N SER A 71 3.10 0.34 7.33
CA SER A 71 4.08 -0.58 6.76
C SER A 71 3.45 -1.93 6.38
N ILE A 72 2.47 -2.43 7.13
CA ILE A 72 1.74 -3.65 6.76
C ILE A 72 0.94 -3.42 5.47
N TYR A 73 0.27 -2.27 5.36
CA TYR A 73 -0.42 -1.87 4.13
C TYR A 73 0.54 -1.68 2.95
N GLY A 74 1.77 -1.18 3.17
CA GLY A 74 2.81 -1.11 2.15
C GLY A 74 3.23 -2.49 1.63
N ALA A 75 3.47 -3.44 2.53
CA ALA A 75 3.76 -4.82 2.14
C ALA A 75 2.58 -5.48 1.41
N ALA A 76 1.35 -5.25 1.87
CA ALA A 76 0.14 -5.76 1.25
C ALA A 76 -0.10 -5.15 -0.14
N LEU A 77 0.22 -3.86 -0.32
CA LEU A 77 0.14 -3.16 -1.59
C LEU A 77 1.08 -3.78 -2.62
N ASP A 78 2.33 -4.08 -2.24
CA ASP A 78 3.29 -4.78 -3.12
C ASP A 78 2.76 -6.14 -3.58
N VAL A 79 2.15 -6.91 -2.68
CA VAL A 79 1.51 -8.20 -3.00
C VAL A 79 0.31 -8.02 -3.93
N ALA A 80 -0.56 -7.05 -3.67
CA ALA A 80 -1.70 -6.78 -4.54
C ALA A 80 -1.26 -6.32 -5.94
N LEU A 81 -0.20 -5.52 -6.03
CA LEU A 81 0.37 -5.07 -7.30
C LEU A 81 1.04 -6.20 -8.07
N SER A 82 1.66 -7.18 -7.41
CA SER A 82 2.23 -8.35 -8.10
C SER A 82 1.14 -9.20 -8.75
N VAL A 83 0.00 -9.40 -8.06
CA VAL A 83 -1.17 -10.07 -8.63
C VAL A 83 -1.75 -9.28 -9.80
N LEU A 84 -1.82 -7.96 -9.68
CA LEU A 84 -2.37 -7.07 -10.71
C LEU A 84 -1.58 -7.14 -12.02
N LYS A 85 -0.25 -7.29 -11.96
CA LYS A 85 0.62 -7.48 -13.13
C LYS A 85 0.30 -8.74 -13.94
N GLU A 86 -0.30 -9.76 -13.30
CA GLU A 86 -0.69 -11.01 -13.94
C GLU A 86 -2.11 -10.98 -14.54
N VAL A 87 -2.87 -9.89 -14.32
CA VAL A 87 -4.22 -9.76 -14.87
C VAL A 87 -4.18 -9.05 -16.23
N PRO A 88 -4.39 -9.76 -17.35
CA PRO A 88 -4.46 -9.12 -18.66
C PRO A 88 -5.64 -8.13 -18.71
N SER A 89 -5.56 -7.11 -19.57
CA SER A 89 -6.62 -6.10 -19.82
C SER A 89 -7.04 -5.24 -18.62
N PHE A 90 -6.20 -5.17 -17.56
CA PHE A 90 -6.51 -4.41 -16.36
C PHE A 90 -6.81 -2.91 -16.58
N ASP A 91 -6.13 -2.26 -17.52
CA ASP A 91 -6.38 -0.84 -17.88
C ASP A 91 -7.53 -0.64 -18.88
N GLU A 92 -8.08 -1.73 -19.43
CA GLU A 92 -9.20 -1.67 -20.37
C GLU A 92 -10.54 -1.57 -19.64
N GLU A 93 -10.61 -2.01 -18.38
CA GLU A 93 -11.78 -1.91 -17.51
C GLU A 93 -11.91 -0.49 -16.91
N ARG A 94 -12.43 0.44 -17.71
CA ARG A 94 -12.70 1.82 -17.25
C ARG A 94 -14.08 1.94 -16.62
N LEU A 95 -14.18 2.68 -15.52
CA LEU A 95 -15.47 3.17 -15.02
C LEU A 95 -15.98 4.27 -15.95
N HIS A 96 -17.24 4.13 -16.38
CA HIS A 96 -17.92 5.16 -17.15
C HIS A 96 -17.89 6.49 -16.35
N ASP A 97 -17.53 7.59 -17.02
CA ASP A 97 -17.43 8.95 -16.46
C ASP A 97 -16.27 9.22 -15.47
N VAL A 98 -15.37 8.27 -15.22
CA VAL A 98 -14.16 8.49 -14.42
C VAL A 98 -12.93 8.48 -15.33
N PRO A 99 -12.23 9.62 -15.52
CA PRO A 99 -11.10 9.72 -16.44
C PRO A 99 -9.79 9.18 -15.82
N LEU A 100 -9.85 7.99 -15.20
CA LEU A 100 -8.70 7.31 -14.60
C LEU A 100 -8.43 5.99 -15.32
N SER A 101 -7.15 5.62 -15.46
CA SER A 101 -6.79 4.26 -15.87
C SER A 101 -7.15 3.24 -14.78
N GLY A 102 -7.11 1.94 -15.10
CA GLY A 102 -7.32 0.88 -14.12
C GLY A 102 -6.31 0.98 -12.97
N HIS A 103 -5.04 1.26 -13.28
CA HIS A 103 -3.99 1.47 -12.28
C HIS A 103 -4.25 2.68 -11.38
N GLN A 104 -4.62 3.81 -11.96
CA GLN A 104 -4.95 5.00 -11.18
C GLN A 104 -6.16 4.74 -10.28
N LEU A 105 -7.18 4.08 -10.82
CA LEU A 105 -8.39 3.74 -10.08
C LEU A 105 -8.11 2.78 -8.92
N PHE A 106 -7.20 1.81 -9.09
CA PHE A 106 -6.79 0.90 -8.02
C PHE A 106 -6.24 1.66 -6.80
N TYR A 107 -5.28 2.56 -7.01
CA TYR A 107 -4.72 3.35 -5.91
C TYR A 107 -5.74 4.30 -5.28
N VAL A 108 -6.59 4.94 -6.10
CA VAL A 108 -7.65 5.82 -5.61
C VAL A 108 -8.65 5.05 -4.74
N VAL A 109 -9.08 3.88 -5.18
CA VAL A 109 -10.03 3.04 -4.44
C VAL A 109 -9.41 2.51 -3.15
N GLN A 110 -8.14 2.11 -3.17
CA GLN A 110 -7.41 1.70 -1.97
C GLN A 110 -7.34 2.81 -0.91
N CYS A 111 -7.15 4.06 -1.32
CA CYS A 111 -7.19 5.17 -0.37
C CYS A 111 -8.62 5.53 0.06
N TYR A 112 -9.60 5.32 -0.83
CA TYR A 112 -11.00 5.60 -0.54
C TYR A 112 -11.55 4.72 0.58
N THR A 113 -11.07 3.48 0.75
CA THR A 113 -11.50 2.60 1.86
C THR A 113 -11.15 3.14 3.25
N HIS A 114 -10.18 4.04 3.34
CA HIS A 114 -9.71 4.65 4.60
C HIS A 114 -10.21 6.08 4.81
N CYS A 115 -11.05 6.59 3.92
CA CYS A 115 -11.60 7.93 4.05
C CYS A 115 -12.53 8.04 5.27
N GLY A 116 -12.19 8.96 6.19
CA GLY A 116 -12.94 9.19 7.43
C GLY A 116 -12.39 8.43 8.65
N GLU A 117 -11.34 7.62 8.48
CA GLU A 117 -10.60 7.01 9.59
C GLU A 117 -9.56 8.00 10.13
N ASP A 118 -9.35 8.01 11.46
CA ASP A 118 -8.39 8.91 12.12
C ASP A 118 -6.95 8.68 11.63
N ASP A 119 -6.58 7.43 11.37
CA ASP A 119 -5.28 7.04 10.80
C ASP A 119 -5.30 6.87 9.28
N GLY A 120 -6.44 7.10 8.64
CA GLY A 120 -6.63 6.91 7.21
C GLY A 120 -5.64 7.67 6.33
N PRO A 121 -5.30 8.95 6.63
CA PRO A 121 -4.28 9.67 5.88
C PRO A 121 -2.90 9.03 5.94
N VAL A 122 -2.53 8.38 7.05
CA VAL A 122 -1.22 7.74 7.22
C VAL A 122 -1.21 6.40 6.49
N VAL A 123 -2.25 5.59 6.72
CA VAL A 123 -2.43 4.26 6.14
C VAL A 123 -2.54 4.31 4.61
N CYS A 124 -3.16 5.35 4.05
CA CYS A 124 -3.18 5.58 2.61
C CYS A 124 -1.87 6.17 2.09
N ASN A 125 -1.41 7.32 2.63
CA ASN A 125 -0.36 8.08 1.95
C ASN A 125 1.03 7.49 2.14
N GLU A 126 1.38 7.00 3.33
CA GLU A 126 2.74 6.52 3.59
C GLU A 126 3.10 5.32 2.70
N PRO A 127 2.24 4.29 2.54
CA PRO A 127 2.51 3.21 1.58
C PRO A 127 2.73 3.70 0.14
N LEU A 128 1.91 4.65 -0.32
CA LEU A 128 2.02 5.18 -1.68
C LEU A 128 3.29 6.00 -1.90
N ARG A 129 3.78 6.73 -0.87
CA ARG A 129 5.06 7.45 -0.93
C ARG A 129 6.25 6.53 -1.19
N HIS A 130 6.19 5.29 -0.70
CA HIS A 130 7.22 4.27 -0.87
C HIS A 130 7.00 3.38 -2.11
N SER A 131 5.95 3.62 -2.90
CA SER A 131 5.65 2.86 -4.11
C SER A 131 6.12 3.60 -5.37
N GLU A 132 7.18 3.09 -5.99
CA GLU A 132 7.66 3.61 -7.28
C GLU A 132 6.62 3.43 -8.39
N ASP A 133 5.87 2.31 -8.37
CA ASP A 133 4.78 2.03 -9.30
C ASP A 133 3.68 3.10 -9.20
N PHE A 134 3.33 3.54 -7.99
CA PHE A 134 2.38 4.65 -7.78
C PHE A 134 2.94 5.97 -8.35
N ALA A 135 4.19 6.30 -8.01
CA ALA A 135 4.82 7.52 -8.47
C ALA A 135 4.85 7.60 -10.00
N ASN A 136 5.13 6.49 -10.67
CA ASN A 136 5.10 6.41 -12.14
C ASN A 136 3.68 6.52 -12.70
N THR A 137 2.71 5.82 -12.09
CA THR A 137 1.29 5.83 -12.50
C THR A 137 0.68 7.24 -12.49
N PHE A 138 1.06 8.06 -11.50
CA PHE A 138 0.59 9.45 -11.37
C PHE A 138 1.61 10.48 -11.86
N SER A 139 2.72 10.05 -12.48
CA SER A 139 3.78 10.94 -12.96
C SER A 139 4.29 11.93 -11.89
N CYS A 140 4.46 11.44 -10.66
CA CYS A 140 4.94 12.23 -9.53
C CYS A 140 6.38 12.70 -9.77
N SER A 141 6.60 14.00 -9.64
CA SER A 141 7.95 14.58 -9.70
C SER A 141 8.84 14.06 -8.56
N ALA A 142 10.16 14.11 -8.75
CA ALA A 142 11.15 13.73 -7.72
C ALA A 142 11.07 14.60 -6.44
N LYS A 143 10.43 15.77 -6.49
CA LYS A 143 10.23 16.68 -5.36
C LYS A 143 8.83 16.58 -4.75
N SER A 144 8.00 15.66 -5.23
CA SER A 144 6.63 15.47 -4.74
C SER A 144 6.65 14.97 -3.30
N ASN A 145 5.75 15.47 -2.45
CA ASN A 145 5.51 14.90 -1.12
C ASN A 145 4.99 13.47 -1.20
N MET A 146 4.42 13.06 -2.33
CA MET A 146 3.96 11.69 -2.58
C MET A 146 5.06 10.77 -3.13
N ARG A 147 6.34 11.16 -3.02
CA ARG A 147 7.49 10.35 -3.42
C ARG A 147 8.58 10.43 -2.35
N SER A 148 8.73 9.36 -1.59
CA SER A 148 9.78 9.24 -0.58
C SER A 148 11.16 9.17 -1.24
N LYS A 149 12.17 9.71 -0.53
CA LYS A 149 13.59 9.54 -0.86
C LYS A 149 14.04 8.08 -0.74
N TYR A 150 13.35 7.32 0.10
CA TYR A 150 13.63 5.91 0.35
C TYR A 150 12.51 5.06 -0.25
N GLN A 151 12.86 4.15 -1.16
CA GLN A 151 11.92 3.21 -1.72
C GLN A 151 12.14 1.87 -0.99
N CYS A 152 11.23 1.54 -0.08
CA CYS A 152 11.25 0.27 0.64
C CYS A 152 10.38 -0.71 -0.13
N LYS A 153 10.92 -1.85 -0.53
CA LYS A 153 10.22 -2.86 -1.32
C LYS A 153 10.25 -4.21 -0.61
N THR A 154 9.13 -4.91 -0.63
CA THR A 154 9.08 -6.29 -0.17
C THR A 154 9.68 -7.24 -1.23
N LEU A 155 10.42 -8.26 -0.80
CA LEU A 155 11.12 -9.20 -1.68
C LEU A 155 10.33 -10.51 -1.91
N PHE A 156 8.99 -10.44 -1.90
CA PHE A 156 8.15 -11.62 -2.15
C PHE A 156 8.16 -12.03 -3.63
#